data_AF-A0AA90NUW2-F1
#
_entry.id   AF-A0AA90NUW2-F1
#
_cell.length_a   1.000
_cell.length_b   1.000
_cell.length_c   1.000
_cell.angle_alpha   90.00
_cell.angle_beta   90.00
_cell.angle_gamma   90.00
#
_symmetry.space_group_name_H-M   'P 1'
#
loop_
_entity.id
_entity.type
_entity.pdbx_description
1 polymer ?
#
loop_
_entity_poly.entity_id
_entity_poly.type
_entity_poly.pdbx_seq_one_letter_code
_entity_poly.pdbx_strand_id
1 'polypeptide(L)'
;MKYWLECLGLAALITLINSYPLPLPLPIFKQLIIPMVIFGLSLILGLRFPDVDLYTPGLKHRSAVTHSALLPWLVTLLGNPAILAGLSIGMAIHIFADIFPKAWIGGALVKMPLFGSLGKLSPYWLTLNCLVCLAIGMQSVSINGDSVKYGSLCLSLIILLWYLIKKEKSMPPLLSAFMIIGVLCWYHYLPDLSSFSLDTLTAGAGKSLRSAG
;
A
#
# COMPACT_ATOMS: atom_id res chain seq x y z
N MET A 1 12.64 1.95 -19.41
CA MET A 1 12.79 3.33 -18.90
C MET A 1 11.51 3.90 -18.29
N LYS A 2 10.33 3.76 -18.92
CA LYS A 2 9.07 4.37 -18.45
C LYS A 2 8.77 4.19 -16.94
N TYR A 3 8.82 2.95 -16.43
CA TYR A 3 8.49 2.68 -15.02
C TYR A 3 9.51 3.23 -14.03
N TRP A 4 10.80 3.26 -14.41
CA TRP A 4 11.84 3.91 -13.61
C TRP A 4 11.58 5.41 -13.47
N LEU A 5 11.25 6.09 -14.57
CA LEU A 5 10.90 7.52 -14.56
C LEU A 5 9.67 7.80 -13.69
N GLU A 6 8.63 6.98 -13.80
CA GLU A 6 7.43 7.09 -12.96
C GLU A 6 7.76 6.89 -11.47
N CYS A 7 8.52 5.85 -11.11
CA CYS A 7 8.85 5.55 -9.72
C CYS A 7 9.78 6.61 -9.11
N LEU A 8 10.82 7.04 -9.84
CA LEU A 8 11.74 8.08 -9.39
C LEU A 8 11.03 9.43 -9.27
N GLY A 9 10.16 9.77 -10.22
CA GLY A 9 9.35 10.99 -10.16
C GLY A 9 8.40 11.01 -8.96
N LEU A 10 7.71 9.89 -8.69
CA LEU A 10 6.87 9.74 -7.50
C LEU A 10 7.69 9.82 -6.21
N ALA A 11 8.82 9.10 -6.12
CA ALA A 11 9.68 9.14 -4.94
C ALA A 11 10.23 10.55 -4.67
N ALA A 12 10.64 11.28 -5.72
CA ALA A 12 11.09 12.66 -5.61
C ALA A 12 9.96 13.59 -5.13
N LEU A 13 8.75 13.44 -5.68
CA LEU A 13 7.58 14.21 -5.27
C LEU A 13 7.18 13.93 -3.81
N ILE A 14 7.15 12.66 -3.40
CA ILE A 14 6.87 12.25 -2.01
C ILE A 14 7.92 12.87 -1.08
N THR A 15 9.20 12.78 -1.44
CA THR A 15 10.30 13.35 -0.65
C THR A 15 10.18 14.87 -0.55
N LEU A 16 9.84 15.56 -1.64
CA LEU A 16 9.65 17.00 -1.66
C LEU A 16 8.49 17.43 -0.73
N ILE A 17 7.33 16.78 -0.84
CA ILE A 17 6.16 17.08 0.01
C ILE A 17 6.46 16.79 1.49
N ASN A 18 7.21 15.72 1.77
CA ASN A 18 7.58 15.34 3.13
C ASN A 18 8.61 16.31 3.76
N SER A 19 9.58 16.77 2.97
CA SER A 19 10.67 17.64 3.46
C SER A 19 10.30 19.12 3.51
N TYR A 20 9.37 19.57 2.67
CA TYR A 20 8.93 20.96 2.57
C TYR A 20 7.43 21.05 2.87
N PRO A 21 7.03 21.04 4.16
CA PRO A 21 5.63 21.13 4.53
C PRO A 21 5.06 22.45 4.00
N LEU A 22 4.10 22.31 3.08
CA LEU A 22 3.42 23.45 2.45
C LEU A 22 2.85 24.36 3.57
N PRO A 23 3.05 25.70 3.51
CA PRO A 23 2.50 26.62 4.49
C PRO A 23 0.98 26.76 4.28
N LEU A 24 0.24 25.74 4.70
CA LEU A 24 -1.21 25.70 4.55
C LEU A 24 -1.88 26.44 5.71
N PRO A 25 -2.88 27.28 5.43
CA PRO A 25 -3.44 28.22 6.41
C PRO A 25 -4.27 27.54 7.52
N LEU A 26 -4.63 26.25 7.39
CA LEU A 26 -5.44 25.55 8.39
C LEU A 26 -4.76 24.26 8.91
N PRO A 27 -4.81 24.00 10.24
CA PRO A 27 -4.24 22.80 10.86
C PRO A 27 -4.75 21.47 10.28
N ILE A 28 -6.02 21.46 9.85
CA ILE A 28 -6.66 20.28 9.25
C ILE A 28 -5.97 19.82 7.97
N PHE A 29 -5.42 20.74 7.17
CA PHE A 29 -4.67 20.37 5.97
C PHE A 29 -3.37 19.65 6.31
N LYS A 30 -2.69 20.08 7.37
CA LYS A 30 -1.42 19.49 7.78
C LYS A 30 -1.59 18.10 8.42
N GLN A 31 -2.67 17.91 9.18
CA GLN A 31 -2.90 16.67 9.93
C GLN A 31 -3.66 15.59 9.15
N LEU A 32 -4.49 15.98 8.16
CA LEU A 32 -5.27 15.04 7.36
C LEU A 32 -4.81 14.98 5.91
N ILE A 33 -4.76 16.13 5.22
CA ILE A 33 -4.59 16.17 3.77
C ILE A 33 -3.17 15.76 3.36
N ILE A 34 -2.13 16.31 4.00
CA ILE A 34 -0.74 15.97 3.65
C ILE A 34 -0.46 14.47 3.84
N PRO A 35 -0.76 13.83 5.00
CA PRO A 35 -0.56 12.39 5.16
C PRO A 35 -1.35 11.55 4.15
N MET A 36 -2.60 11.93 3.83
CA MET A 36 -3.42 11.23 2.84
C MET A 36 -2.84 11.33 1.42
N VAL A 37 -2.31 12.50 1.04
CA VAL A 37 -1.62 12.69 -0.25
C VAL A 37 -0.34 11.88 -0.30
N ILE A 38 0.49 11.94 0.74
CA ILE A 38 1.73 11.16 0.84
C ILE A 38 1.42 9.66 0.76
N PHE A 39 0.42 9.19 1.50
CA PHE A 39 -0.05 7.81 1.46
C PHE A 39 -0.48 7.41 0.05
N GLY A 40 -1.34 8.21 -0.60
CA GLY A 40 -1.84 7.91 -1.94
C GLY A 40 -0.74 7.87 -3.01
N LEU A 41 0.19 8.82 -2.98
CA LEU A 41 1.35 8.81 -3.89
C LEU A 41 2.26 7.60 -3.64
N SER A 42 2.49 7.28 -2.38
CA SER A 42 3.30 6.11 -2.00
C SER A 42 2.62 4.80 -2.38
N LEU A 43 1.28 4.74 -2.32
CA LEU A 43 0.49 3.61 -2.77
C LEU A 43 0.61 3.41 -4.28
N ILE A 44 0.54 4.49 -5.07
CA ILE A 44 0.78 4.43 -6.51
C ILE A 44 2.22 3.98 -6.79
N LEU A 45 3.21 4.48 -6.05
CA LEU A 45 4.59 4.03 -6.15
C LEU A 45 4.71 2.51 -5.89
N GLY A 46 4.08 2.01 -4.83
CA GLY A 46 4.06 0.60 -4.48
C GLY A 46 3.38 -0.29 -5.54
N LEU A 47 2.33 0.22 -6.19
CA LEU A 47 1.69 -0.49 -7.31
C LEU A 47 2.56 -0.59 -8.56
N ARG A 48 3.49 0.35 -8.75
CA ARG A 48 4.33 0.44 -9.96
C ARG A 48 5.70 -0.21 -9.78
N PHE A 49 6.21 -0.21 -8.55
CA PHE A 49 7.57 -0.66 -8.26
C PHE A 49 7.85 -2.12 -8.67
N PRO A 50 6.96 -3.11 -8.44
CA PRO A 50 7.25 -4.50 -8.81
C PRO A 50 7.63 -4.69 -10.29
N ASP A 51 6.95 -3.95 -11.19
CA ASP A 51 7.16 -3.98 -12.65
C ASP A 51 8.42 -3.23 -13.12
N VAL A 52 9.17 -2.59 -12.22
CA VAL A 52 10.47 -1.99 -12.56
C VAL A 52 11.47 -3.05 -13.03
N ASP A 53 11.27 -4.33 -12.66
CA ASP A 53 12.06 -5.46 -13.14
C ASP A 53 12.04 -5.62 -14.66
N LEU A 54 10.95 -5.25 -15.34
CA LEU A 54 10.81 -5.29 -16.80
C LEU A 54 11.82 -4.40 -17.53
N TYR A 55 12.35 -3.40 -16.83
CA TYR A 55 13.24 -2.38 -17.40
C TYR A 55 14.57 -2.28 -16.68
N THR A 56 14.89 -3.25 -15.82
CA THR A 56 16.15 -3.29 -15.09
C THR A 56 17.05 -4.36 -15.70
N PRO A 57 18.20 -3.98 -16.30
CA PRO A 57 19.15 -4.95 -16.84
C PRO A 57 19.53 -6.01 -15.80
N GLY A 58 19.52 -7.28 -16.20
CA GLY A 58 19.81 -8.41 -15.30
C GLY A 58 18.62 -8.91 -14.47
N LEU A 59 17.51 -8.17 -14.42
CA LEU A 59 16.25 -8.67 -13.86
C LEU A 59 15.35 -9.20 -14.98
N LYS A 60 14.53 -10.18 -14.63
CA LYS A 60 13.49 -10.73 -15.49
C LYS A 60 12.14 -10.47 -14.82
N HIS A 61 11.07 -10.40 -15.62
CA HIS A 61 9.72 -10.20 -15.10
C HIS A 61 9.39 -11.17 -13.97
N ARG A 62 8.78 -10.64 -12.91
CA ARG A 62 8.55 -11.27 -11.60
C ARG A 62 9.85 -11.59 -10.89
N SER A 63 10.75 -10.61 -10.83
CA SER A 63 12.00 -10.71 -10.09
C SER A 63 11.69 -10.91 -8.61
N ALA A 64 12.35 -11.88 -7.99
CA ALA A 64 12.25 -12.11 -6.55
C ALA A 64 12.63 -10.88 -5.73
N VAL A 65 13.46 -9.99 -6.28
CA VAL A 65 13.87 -8.74 -5.62
C VAL A 65 12.73 -7.72 -5.63
N THR A 66 12.14 -7.42 -6.79
CA THR A 66 11.09 -6.39 -6.90
C THR A 66 9.73 -6.86 -6.40
N HIS A 67 9.48 -8.16 -6.44
CA HIS A 67 8.29 -8.82 -5.88
C HIS A 67 8.56 -9.39 -4.48
N SER A 68 9.33 -8.65 -3.67
CA SER A 68 9.54 -8.97 -2.26
C SER A 68 9.21 -7.79 -1.35
N ALA A 69 9.07 -8.08 -0.06
CA ALA A 69 8.97 -7.08 0.99
C ALA A 69 10.30 -6.35 1.28
N LEU A 70 11.35 -6.58 0.47
CA LEU A 70 12.66 -5.94 0.65
C LEU A 70 12.56 -4.41 0.60
N LEU A 71 11.86 -3.84 -0.39
CA LEU A 71 11.74 -2.39 -0.49
C LEU A 71 10.96 -1.79 0.70
N PRO A 72 9.76 -2.29 1.07
CA PRO A 72 9.08 -1.87 2.29
C PRO A 72 9.96 -1.95 3.53
N TRP A 73 10.71 -3.04 3.68
CA TRP A 73 11.64 -3.22 4.79
C TRP A 73 12.75 -2.16 4.80
N LEU A 74 13.36 -1.84 3.66
CA LEU A 74 14.34 -0.75 3.57
C LEU A 74 13.74 0.63 3.87
N VAL A 75 12.48 0.86 3.45
CA VAL A 75 11.77 2.13 3.66
C VAL A 75 11.37 2.34 5.12
N THR A 76 11.37 1.30 5.96
CA THR A 76 11.22 1.48 7.42
C THR A 76 12.25 2.45 8.00
N LEU A 77 13.43 2.53 7.39
CA LEU A 77 14.51 3.44 7.78
C LEU A 77 14.19 4.92 7.56
N LEU A 78 13.18 5.24 6.73
CA LEU A 78 12.76 6.63 6.46
C LEU A 78 11.83 7.20 7.54
N GLY A 79 11.26 6.36 8.41
CA GLY A 79 10.51 6.79 9.59
C GLY A 79 9.17 7.52 9.36
N ASN A 80 8.68 7.64 8.11
CA ASN A 80 7.35 8.21 7.84
C ASN A 80 6.28 7.12 7.69
N PRO A 81 5.30 7.03 8.62
CA PRO A 81 4.28 5.98 8.60
C PRO A 81 3.37 6.01 7.36
N ALA A 82 3.04 7.19 6.83
CA ALA A 82 2.19 7.32 5.65
C ALA A 82 2.90 6.83 4.36
N ILE A 83 4.21 7.14 4.23
CA ILE A 83 5.03 6.63 3.12
C ILE A 83 5.11 5.11 3.19
N LEU A 84 5.49 4.58 4.35
CA LEU A 84 5.65 3.15 4.57
C LEU A 84 4.33 2.40 4.38
N ALA A 85 3.23 2.91 4.92
CA ALA A 85 1.91 2.32 4.77
C ALA A 85 1.48 2.28 3.30
N GLY A 86 1.54 3.42 2.60
CA GLY A 86 1.13 3.51 1.20
C GLY A 86 1.93 2.57 0.31
N LEU A 87 3.27 2.65 0.40
CA LEU A 87 4.18 1.81 -0.39
C LEU A 87 3.91 0.32 -0.16
N SER A 88 3.82 -0.10 1.11
CA SER A 88 3.67 -1.52 1.46
C SER A 88 2.31 -2.07 1.03
N ILE A 89 1.23 -1.32 1.23
CA ILE A 89 -0.11 -1.72 0.79
C ILE A 89 -0.18 -1.75 -0.75
N GLY A 90 0.37 -0.76 -1.43
CA GLY A 90 0.43 -0.74 -2.90
C GLY A 90 1.18 -1.95 -3.47
N MET A 91 2.32 -2.32 -2.87
CA MET A 91 3.06 -3.53 -3.25
C MET A 91 2.27 -4.80 -2.96
N ALA A 92 1.58 -4.88 -1.81
CA ALA A 92 0.73 -6.01 -1.48
C ALA A 92 -0.39 -6.20 -2.52
N ILE A 93 -1.07 -5.12 -2.93
CA ILE A 93 -2.12 -5.16 -3.98
C ILE A 93 -1.55 -5.67 -5.31
N HIS A 94 -0.37 -5.17 -5.72
CA HIS A 94 0.26 -5.62 -6.96
C HIS A 94 0.61 -7.11 -6.91
N ILE A 95 1.36 -7.53 -5.87
CA ILE A 95 1.83 -8.91 -5.70
C ILE A 95 0.63 -9.84 -5.59
N PHE A 96 -0.42 -9.42 -4.88
CA PHE A 96 -1.66 -10.19 -4.74
C PHE A 96 -2.29 -10.52 -6.10
N ALA A 97 -2.38 -9.55 -7.01
CA ALA A 97 -2.89 -9.82 -8.35
C ALA A 97 -2.01 -10.82 -9.11
N ASP A 98 -0.69 -10.80 -8.87
CA ASP A 98 0.27 -11.68 -9.53
C ASP A 98 0.26 -13.14 -9.03
N ILE A 99 -0.37 -13.41 -7.89
CA ILE A 99 -0.62 -14.77 -7.36
C ILE A 99 -1.62 -15.55 -8.22
N PHE A 100 -2.42 -14.89 -9.06
CA PHE A 100 -3.46 -15.54 -9.85
C PHE A 100 -3.21 -15.47 -11.36
N PRO A 101 -2.05 -15.94 -11.87
CA PRO A 101 -1.84 -15.99 -13.31
C PRO A 101 -2.75 -17.06 -13.94
N LYS A 102 -3.05 -16.90 -15.24
CA LYS A 102 -3.79 -17.92 -16.02
C LYS A 102 -3.13 -19.30 -15.97
N ALA A 103 -1.80 -19.32 -15.95
CA ALA A 103 -0.99 -20.53 -15.78
C ALA A 103 0.37 -20.17 -15.17
N TRP A 104 0.86 -21.02 -14.27
CA TRP A 104 2.18 -20.88 -13.65
C TRP A 104 3.30 -21.39 -14.57
N ILE A 105 3.52 -20.69 -15.68
CA ILE A 105 4.55 -21.00 -16.67
C ILE A 105 5.27 -19.73 -17.16
N GLY A 106 6.51 -19.89 -17.63
CA GLY A 106 7.26 -18.82 -18.31
C GLY A 106 7.39 -17.54 -17.48
N GLY A 107 6.78 -16.45 -17.96
CA GLY A 107 6.80 -15.13 -17.32
C GLY A 107 6.08 -15.05 -15.98
N ALA A 108 5.18 -16.00 -15.68
CA ALA A 108 4.43 -16.02 -14.44
C ALA A 108 5.25 -16.52 -13.23
N LEU A 109 6.35 -17.22 -13.50
CA LEU A 109 7.23 -17.77 -12.46
C LEU A 109 8.16 -16.69 -11.91
N VAL A 110 8.36 -16.70 -10.59
CA VAL A 110 9.30 -15.82 -9.92
C VAL A 110 10.72 -16.20 -10.31
N LYS A 111 11.55 -15.19 -10.60
CA LYS A 111 12.93 -15.39 -11.02
C LYS A 111 13.88 -14.76 -10.03
N MET A 112 14.78 -15.58 -9.51
CA MET A 112 15.92 -15.13 -8.73
C MET A 112 16.96 -14.53 -9.67
N PRO A 113 17.53 -13.36 -9.32
CA PRO A 113 18.75 -12.90 -9.98
C PRO A 113 19.80 -14.00 -9.89
N LEU A 114 20.49 -14.29 -10.99
CA LEU A 114 21.58 -15.29 -11.08
C LEU A 114 21.17 -16.77 -10.93
N PHE A 115 20.09 -17.11 -10.21
CA PHE A 115 19.72 -18.51 -9.90
C PHE A 115 18.53 -19.06 -10.72
N GLY A 116 17.94 -18.26 -11.62
CA GLY A 116 16.87 -18.72 -12.50
C GLY A 116 15.49 -18.74 -11.84
N SER A 117 14.62 -19.64 -12.26
CA SER A 117 13.20 -19.67 -11.84
C SER A 117 12.98 -20.44 -10.55
N LEU A 118 12.12 -19.94 -9.67
CA LEU A 118 11.64 -20.65 -8.49
C LEU A 118 10.63 -21.77 -8.83
N GLY A 119 10.15 -21.84 -10.07
CA GLY A 119 9.22 -22.89 -10.51
C GLY A 119 7.98 -22.97 -9.61
N LYS A 120 7.70 -24.16 -9.08
CA LYS A 120 6.54 -24.44 -8.20
C LYS A 120 6.56 -23.66 -6.88
N LEU A 121 7.69 -23.05 -6.50
CA LEU A 121 7.80 -22.22 -5.29
C LEU A 121 7.34 -20.77 -5.52
N SER A 122 7.11 -20.36 -6.78
CA SER A 122 6.70 -19.00 -7.12
C SER A 122 5.41 -18.52 -6.42
N PRO A 123 4.33 -19.33 -6.33
CA PRO A 123 3.12 -18.91 -5.60
C PRO A 123 3.42 -18.64 -4.12
N TYR A 124 4.16 -19.53 -3.47
CA TYR A 124 4.53 -19.39 -2.05
C TYR A 124 5.37 -18.14 -1.79
N TRP A 125 6.32 -17.85 -2.68
CA TRP A 125 7.12 -16.63 -2.60
C TRP A 125 6.25 -15.37 -2.67
N LEU A 126 5.33 -15.31 -3.65
CA LEU A 126 4.45 -14.16 -3.84
C LEU A 126 3.44 -14.03 -2.69
N THR A 127 2.85 -15.15 -2.23
CA THR A 127 1.94 -15.13 -1.08
C THR A 127 2.64 -14.64 0.19
N LEU A 128 3.83 -15.17 0.51
CA LEU A 128 4.58 -14.74 1.69
C LEU A 128 4.90 -13.24 1.63
N ASN A 129 5.43 -12.76 0.51
CA ASN A 129 5.79 -11.35 0.38
C ASN A 129 4.57 -10.43 0.34
N CYS A 130 3.45 -10.88 -0.25
CA CYS A 130 2.17 -10.17 -0.17
C CYS A 130 1.72 -9.99 1.28
N LEU A 131 1.75 -11.06 2.09
CA LEU A 131 1.35 -11.01 3.49
C LEU A 131 2.28 -10.14 4.33
N VAL A 132 3.60 -10.21 4.11
CA VAL A 132 4.57 -9.35 4.83
C VAL A 132 4.38 -7.89 4.45
N CYS A 133 4.25 -7.55 3.16
CA CYS A 133 3.96 -6.19 2.72
C CYS A 133 2.65 -5.66 3.32
N LEU A 134 1.61 -6.50 3.36
CA LEU A 134 0.34 -6.12 3.96
C LEU A 134 0.48 -5.89 5.46
N ALA A 135 1.17 -6.78 6.18
CA ALA A 135 1.41 -6.63 7.62
C ALA A 135 2.18 -5.34 7.95
N ILE A 136 3.27 -5.04 7.24
CA ILE A 136 4.02 -3.78 7.38
C ILE A 136 3.10 -2.59 7.11
N GLY A 137 2.29 -2.68 6.05
CA GLY A 137 1.34 -1.64 5.66
C GLY A 137 0.29 -1.35 6.74
N MET A 138 -0.35 -2.39 7.27
CA MET A 138 -1.38 -2.27 8.31
C MET A 138 -0.80 -1.76 9.63
N GLN A 139 0.37 -2.25 10.04
CA GLN A 139 1.05 -1.74 11.23
C GLN A 139 1.46 -0.27 11.07
N SER A 140 1.87 0.13 9.87
CA SER A 140 2.27 1.53 9.62
C SER A 140 1.05 2.45 9.54
N VAL A 141 -0.06 1.98 8.99
CA VAL A 141 -1.29 2.78 8.89
C VAL A 141 -1.89 3.08 10.26
N SER A 142 -1.79 2.13 11.21
CA SER A 142 -2.31 2.28 12.57
C SER A 142 -1.56 3.30 13.43
N ILE A 143 -0.36 3.73 13.02
CA ILE A 143 0.41 4.79 13.69
C ILE A 143 -0.18 6.18 13.37
N ASN A 144 -0.90 6.33 12.26
CA ASN A 144 -1.51 7.60 11.88
C ASN A 144 -2.78 7.86 12.70
N GLY A 145 -3.18 9.14 12.81
CA GLY A 145 -4.46 9.50 13.45
C GLY A 145 -5.67 8.87 12.77
N ASP A 146 -6.76 8.64 13.52
CA ASP A 146 -7.91 7.83 13.07
C ASP A 146 -8.48 8.24 11.71
N SER A 147 -8.62 9.55 11.44
CA SER A 147 -9.13 10.01 10.15
C SER A 147 -8.22 9.61 8.97
N VAL A 148 -6.90 9.68 9.15
CA VAL A 148 -5.92 9.24 8.14
C VAL A 148 -5.92 7.72 8.03
N LYS A 149 -6.02 7.01 9.17
CA LYS A 149 -6.10 5.54 9.24
C LYS A 149 -7.27 5.02 8.41
N TYR A 150 -8.49 5.42 8.73
CA TYR A 150 -9.69 4.97 8.02
C TYR A 150 -9.74 5.49 6.59
N GLY A 151 -9.31 6.73 6.35
CA GLY A 151 -9.20 7.28 4.99
C GLY A 151 -8.27 6.45 4.10
N SER A 152 -7.10 6.06 4.63
CA SER A 152 -6.10 5.26 3.92
C SER A 152 -6.61 3.85 3.62
N LEU A 153 -7.33 3.23 4.57
CA LEU A 153 -7.95 1.91 4.37
C LEU A 153 -9.04 1.96 3.29
N CYS A 154 -9.92 2.96 3.33
CA CYS A 154 -10.95 3.17 2.31
C CYS A 154 -10.32 3.38 0.93
N LEU A 155 -9.28 4.23 0.84
CA LEU A 155 -8.56 4.45 -0.42
C LEU A 155 -7.91 3.15 -0.93
N SER A 156 -7.30 2.36 -0.05
CA SER A 156 -6.68 1.08 -0.40
C SER A 156 -7.69 0.10 -0.97
N LEU A 157 -8.87 0.01 -0.37
CA LEU A 157 -9.98 -0.81 -0.86
C LEU A 157 -10.44 -0.37 -2.25
N ILE A 158 -10.66 0.93 -2.45
CA ILE A 158 -11.05 1.48 -3.76
C ILE A 158 -10.00 1.13 -4.82
N ILE A 159 -8.72 1.33 -4.51
CA ILE A 159 -7.63 1.08 -5.45
C ILE A 159 -7.45 -0.41 -5.72
N LEU A 160 -7.56 -1.28 -4.71
CA LEU A 160 -7.56 -2.73 -4.91
C LEU A 160 -8.67 -3.13 -5.89
N LEU A 161 -9.91 -2.69 -5.65
CA LEU A 161 -11.04 -3.05 -6.50
C LEU A 161 -10.83 -2.57 -7.93
N TRP A 162 -10.44 -1.31 -8.10
CA TRP A 162 -10.11 -0.76 -9.41
C TRP A 162 -8.98 -1.55 -10.10
N TYR A 163 -7.92 -1.87 -9.36
CA TYR A 163 -6.74 -2.57 -9.90
C TYR A 163 -7.09 -4.00 -10.34
N LEU A 164 -7.86 -4.72 -9.52
CA LEU A 164 -8.32 -6.07 -9.84
C LEU A 164 -9.27 -6.06 -11.04
N ILE A 165 -10.26 -5.16 -11.11
CA ILE A 165 -11.15 -5.06 -12.27
C ILE A 165 -10.35 -4.79 -13.57
N LYS A 166 -9.31 -3.97 -13.49
CA LYS A 166 -8.49 -3.61 -14.64
C LYS A 166 -7.55 -4.73 -15.08
N LYS A 167 -6.90 -5.41 -14.12
CA LYS A 167 -5.84 -6.41 -14.38
C LYS A 167 -6.43 -7.81 -14.57
N GLU A 168 -7.46 -8.16 -13.80
CA GLU A 168 -8.10 -9.47 -13.78
C GLU A 168 -9.56 -9.38 -14.21
N LYS A 169 -9.90 -10.07 -15.31
CA LYS A 169 -11.29 -10.23 -15.75
C LYS A 169 -12.01 -11.38 -15.04
N SER A 170 -11.34 -12.06 -14.11
CA SER A 170 -11.84 -13.26 -13.43
C SER A 170 -12.29 -12.94 -11.99
N MET A 171 -13.35 -13.60 -11.54
CA MET A 171 -13.95 -13.41 -10.20
C MET A 171 -13.13 -13.94 -9.01
N PRO A 172 -12.32 -15.02 -9.11
CA PRO A 172 -11.62 -15.59 -7.94
C PRO A 172 -10.61 -14.66 -7.23
N PRO A 173 -9.78 -13.87 -7.94
CA PRO A 173 -8.90 -12.88 -7.31
C PRO A 173 -9.68 -11.78 -6.58
N LEU A 174 -10.81 -11.34 -7.14
CA LEU A 174 -11.69 -10.34 -6.52
C LEU A 174 -12.25 -10.87 -5.19
N LEU A 175 -12.79 -12.09 -5.19
CA LEU A 175 -13.39 -12.70 -4.02
C LEU A 175 -12.36 -12.97 -2.91
N SER A 176 -11.18 -13.47 -3.27
CA SER A 176 -10.11 -13.73 -2.30
C SER A 176 -9.54 -12.44 -1.70
N ALA A 177 -9.46 -11.35 -2.46
CA ALA A 177 -9.04 -10.04 -1.95
C ALA A 177 -10.03 -9.48 -0.92
N PHE A 178 -11.33 -9.56 -1.23
CA PHE A 178 -12.40 -9.19 -0.30
C PHE A 178 -12.34 -10.00 0.99
N MET A 179 -12.09 -11.30 0.90
CA MET A 179 -12.00 -12.18 2.07
C MET A 179 -10.78 -11.87 2.94
N ILE A 180 -9.60 -11.65 2.35
CA ILE A 180 -8.38 -11.34 3.09
C ILE A 180 -8.49 -9.97 3.77
N ILE A 181 -9.00 -8.96 3.08
CA ILE A 181 -9.17 -7.63 3.67
C ILE A 181 -10.30 -7.64 4.70
N GLY A 182 -11.39 -8.35 4.44
CA GLY A 182 -12.46 -8.56 5.42
C GLY A 182 -11.92 -9.17 6.71
N VAL A 183 -11.10 -10.21 6.63
CA VAL A 183 -10.51 -10.89 7.79
C VAL A 183 -9.48 -10.01 8.51
N LEU A 184 -8.66 -9.24 7.80
CA LEU A 184 -7.65 -8.38 8.43
C LEU A 184 -8.27 -7.12 9.06
N CYS A 185 -9.27 -6.53 8.42
CA CYS A 185 -10.05 -5.45 9.02
C CYS A 185 -10.82 -5.95 10.26
N TRP A 186 -11.38 -7.15 10.19
CA TRP A 186 -12.05 -7.81 11.32
C TRP A 186 -11.09 -8.09 12.47
N TYR A 187 -9.91 -8.68 12.20
CA TYR A 187 -8.98 -9.05 13.26
C TYR A 187 -8.35 -7.85 13.96
N HIS A 188 -8.05 -6.76 13.22
CA HIS A 188 -7.29 -5.65 13.76
C HIS A 188 -8.14 -4.47 14.27
N TYR A 189 -9.34 -4.24 13.73
CA TYR A 189 -10.14 -3.04 14.04
C TYR A 189 -11.51 -3.30 14.66
N LEU A 190 -11.93 -4.56 14.82
CA LEU A 190 -13.17 -4.88 15.56
C LEU A 190 -13.18 -4.33 17.00
N PRO A 191 -12.06 -4.31 17.75
CA PRO A 191 -12.03 -3.68 19.07
C PRO A 191 -12.34 -2.17 19.02
N ASP A 192 -11.77 -1.44 18.05
CA ASP A 192 -11.98 0.01 17.88
C ASP A 192 -13.42 0.34 17.47
N LEU A 193 -14.00 -0.43 16.54
CA LEU A 193 -15.38 -0.23 16.04
C LEU A 193 -16.44 -0.41 17.14
N SER A 194 -16.19 -1.30 18.09
CA SER A 194 -17.10 -1.51 19.24
C SER A 194 -17.13 -0.33 20.22
N SER A 195 -16.13 0.55 20.16
CA SER A 195 -16.01 1.76 20.99
C SER A 195 -16.41 3.05 20.26
N PHE A 196 -16.68 2.98 18.96
CA PHE A 196 -17.06 4.13 18.14
C PHE A 196 -18.53 4.51 18.38
N SER A 197 -18.78 5.49 19.25
CA SER A 197 -20.11 6.09 19.45
C SER A 197 -20.28 7.36 18.59
N LEU A 198 -21.52 7.65 18.17
CA LEU A 198 -21.88 8.90 17.47
C LEU A 198 -21.52 10.16 18.27
N ASP A 199 -21.39 10.05 19.60
CA ASP A 199 -21.01 11.14 20.50
C ASP A 199 -19.55 11.56 20.32
N THR A 200 -18.71 10.67 19.81
CA THR A 200 -17.29 10.95 19.52
C THR A 200 -17.12 11.92 18.35
N LEU A 201 -18.04 11.86 17.37
CA LEU A 201 -18.08 12.78 16.23
C LEU A 201 -18.58 14.18 16.62
N THR A 202 -19.46 14.28 17.62
CA THR A 202 -20.03 15.56 18.10
C THR A 202 -19.16 16.21 19.19
N ALA A 203 -18.44 15.42 19.99
CA ALA A 203 -17.53 15.93 21.03
C ALA A 203 -16.32 16.69 20.46
N GLY A 204 -15.84 16.32 19.26
CA GLY A 204 -14.78 17.05 18.55
C GLY A 204 -15.23 18.42 18.02
N ALA A 205 -16.49 18.55 17.60
CA ALA A 205 -17.07 19.81 17.13
C ALA A 205 -17.41 20.78 18.29
N GLY A 206 -17.83 20.26 19.44
CA GLY A 206 -18.21 21.06 20.60
C GLY A 206 -17.06 21.76 21.33
N LYS A 207 -15.83 21.22 21.27
CA LYS A 207 -14.66 21.86 21.90
C LYS A 207 -14.13 23.06 21.13
N SER A 208 -14.33 23.13 19.81
CA SER A 208 -13.91 24.27 18.99
C SER A 208 -14.78 25.52 19.17
N LEU A 209 -16.02 25.37 19.63
CA LEU A 209 -16.96 26.49 19.80
C LEU A 209 -16.94 27.11 21.19
N ARG A 210 -16.30 26.47 22.18
CA ARG A 210 -16.20 27.00 23.56
C ARG A 210 -14.88 27.72 23.86
N SER A 211 -13.90 27.72 22.96
CA SER A 211 -12.63 28.44 23.12
C SER A 211 -12.57 29.77 22.34
N ALA A 212 -13.69 30.20 21.77
CA ALA A 212 -13.81 31.44 21.00
C ALA A 212 -14.84 32.43 21.60
N GLY A 213 -15.23 32.23 22.86
CA GLY A 213 -16.11 33.13 23.63
C GLY A 213 -15.38 33.71 24.82
#